data_AF-A0A9Q9EGK4-F1
#
_entry.id   AF-A0A9Q9EGK4-F1
#
_cell.length_a   1.000
_cell.length_b   1.000
_cell.length_c   1.000
_cell.angle_alpha   90.00
_cell.angle_beta   90.00
_cell.angle_gamma   90.00
#
_symmetry.space_group_name_H-M   'P 1'
#
loop_
_entity.id
_entity.type
_entity.pdbx_description
1 polymer ?
#
loop_
_entity_poly.entity_id
_entity_poly.type
_entity_poly.pdbx_seq_one_letter_code
_entity_poly.pdbx_strand_id
1 'polypeptide(L)'
;MEKYRTITHKVPAAHLREFPRATAHSEEDVLHFVVKQYIPLDNPDPQPGDVTIIAAHAVGFNKELYEPLWDELAAQAERQGWRIRSIWMADTAWHGESYALNEDLLGNDPGWYDHPRDLANLINLKRAEMPRPLIGVGHSMGGNQVTKLALDHPSLFTSLILIDPVIQMKSAEITPGEPNAAKSSTFRRSVWPSREEAKASFLKSAYYQIWDPRVLDKWVQHGLRDCPNPQHPNAKAGEVSLATPPAQEVWSFLRPNYEGHGYNGTGIDRFTHPDVDTSLPNQIPFYRSEPIATYRRLPELRPSCLYIFGEKSFVCDAARAKDKVARTGIGAGGSGGEREGRVKGVTYEGIGHLIAMEVPKRTAETLAEWVGKEMMLYREQRKKLEEWWKKPLHEKQVTDKAWIDHMGGPPKRRGAAESKI
;
A
#
# COMPACT_ATOMS: atom_id res chain seq x y z
N MET A 1 -13.23 20.66 13.12
CA MET A 1 -14.58 20.07 13.02
C MET A 1 -14.42 18.75 12.30
N GLU A 2 -15.09 17.69 12.77
CA GLU A 2 -15.06 16.38 12.10
C GLU A 2 -15.55 16.51 10.66
N LYS A 3 -14.83 15.90 9.71
CA LYS A 3 -15.19 15.89 8.27
C LYS A 3 -15.79 14.57 7.81
N TYR A 4 -15.65 13.52 8.62
CA TYR A 4 -16.04 12.16 8.27
C TYR A 4 -16.86 11.52 9.37
N ARG A 5 -17.87 10.76 8.97
CA ARG A 5 -18.41 9.67 9.77
C ARG A 5 -17.50 8.46 9.60
N THR A 6 -16.99 7.92 10.70
CA THR A 6 -16.07 6.78 10.68
C THR A 6 -16.79 5.49 11.09
N ILE A 7 -16.56 4.42 10.33
CA ILE A 7 -17.01 3.06 10.65
C ILE A 7 -15.77 2.16 10.74
N THR A 8 -15.65 1.40 11.83
CA THR A 8 -14.57 0.42 12.01
C THR A 8 -15.06 -0.97 11.63
N HIS A 9 -14.29 -1.67 10.80
CA HIS A 9 -14.55 -3.04 10.36
C HIS A 9 -13.45 -3.96 10.87
N LYS A 10 -13.82 -5.15 11.34
CA LYS A 10 -12.91 -6.27 11.56
C LYS A 10 -13.07 -7.23 10.38
N VAL A 11 -11.99 -7.52 9.67
CA VAL A 11 -12.02 -8.35 8.46
C VAL A 11 -11.00 -9.49 8.61
N PRO A 12 -11.37 -10.75 8.30
CA PRO A 12 -10.39 -11.83 8.24
C PRO A 12 -9.35 -11.53 7.16
N ALA A 13 -8.08 -11.65 7.52
CA ALA A 13 -6.95 -11.55 6.60
C ALA A 13 -7.04 -12.62 5.50
N ALA A 14 -6.33 -12.42 4.40
CA ALA A 14 -6.24 -13.43 3.35
C ALA A 14 -5.67 -14.73 3.92
N HIS A 15 -6.31 -15.84 3.55
CA HIS A 15 -5.91 -17.18 3.97
C HIS A 15 -4.56 -17.56 3.38
N LEU A 16 -3.73 -18.20 4.21
CA LEU A 16 -2.30 -18.45 4.04
C LEU A 16 -1.48 -17.16 3.90
N ARG A 17 -0.47 -17.05 4.76
CA ARG A 17 0.49 -15.95 4.75
C ARG A 17 1.65 -16.28 3.82
N GLU A 18 2.38 -15.26 3.37
CA GLU A 18 3.51 -15.44 2.46
C GLU A 18 4.57 -16.40 3.01
N PHE A 19 4.89 -16.24 4.29
CA PHE A 19 6.00 -16.93 4.91
C PHE A 19 5.54 -17.85 6.05
N PRO A 20 6.16 -19.04 6.22
CA PRO A 20 5.72 -20.04 7.20
C PRO A 20 5.71 -19.58 8.65
N ARG A 21 6.45 -18.51 8.99
CA ARG A 21 6.53 -17.96 10.36
C ARG A 21 5.79 -16.63 10.51
N ALA A 22 4.88 -16.32 9.59
CA ALA A 22 3.99 -15.16 9.74
C ALA A 22 2.97 -15.36 10.87
N THR A 23 2.58 -16.61 11.14
CA THR A 23 1.72 -17.01 12.26
C THR A 23 2.51 -17.81 13.31
N ALA A 24 1.99 -17.86 14.54
CA ALA A 24 2.69 -18.41 15.70
C ALA A 24 2.44 -19.90 15.94
N HIS A 25 1.26 -20.42 15.58
CA HIS A 25 0.85 -21.77 15.96
C HIS A 25 0.56 -22.67 14.77
N SER A 26 -0.07 -22.12 13.72
CA SER A 26 -0.45 -22.87 12.52
C SER A 26 -0.54 -21.97 11.29
N GLU A 27 -0.28 -22.50 10.11
CA GLU A 27 -0.60 -21.83 8.83
C GLU A 27 -2.11 -21.59 8.65
N GLU A 28 -2.93 -22.29 9.46
CA GLU A 28 -4.39 -22.14 9.52
C GLU A 28 -4.86 -21.03 10.47
N ASP A 29 -3.96 -20.38 11.23
CA ASP A 29 -4.34 -19.29 12.14
C ASP A 29 -4.98 -18.13 11.37
N VAL A 30 -6.20 -17.76 11.75
CA VAL A 30 -6.96 -16.70 11.08
C VAL A 30 -6.65 -15.35 11.71
N LEU A 31 -5.68 -14.64 11.12
CA LEU A 31 -5.42 -13.25 11.46
C LEU A 31 -6.57 -12.34 11.02
N HIS A 32 -6.74 -11.22 11.70
CA HIS A 32 -7.70 -10.18 11.33
C HIS A 32 -7.01 -8.84 11.15
N PHE A 33 -7.56 -8.00 10.27
CA PHE A 33 -7.11 -6.62 10.16
C PHE A 33 -8.27 -5.65 10.38
N VAL A 34 -7.96 -4.55 11.04
CA VAL A 34 -8.91 -3.50 11.38
C VAL A 34 -8.85 -2.41 10.34
N VAL A 35 -10.02 -2.10 9.78
CA VAL A 35 -10.17 -1.13 8.69
C VAL A 35 -11.06 0.00 9.17
N LYS A 36 -10.62 1.24 8.98
CA LYS A 36 -11.50 2.40 9.08
C LYS A 36 -12.03 2.79 7.71
N GLN A 37 -13.34 2.92 7.64
CA GLN A 37 -14.07 3.53 6.54
C GLN A 37 -14.46 4.95 6.97
N TYR A 38 -13.94 5.94 6.25
CA TYR A 38 -14.25 7.35 6.45
C TYR A 38 -15.24 7.79 5.37
N ILE A 39 -16.46 8.14 5.76
CA ILE A 39 -17.53 8.61 4.88
C ILE A 39 -17.68 10.13 5.05
N PRO A 40 -17.43 10.95 4.01
CA PRO A 40 -17.53 12.39 4.13
C PRO A 40 -18.91 12.85 4.58
N LEU A 41 -18.97 13.78 5.53
CA LEU A 41 -20.23 14.31 6.05
C LEU A 41 -20.99 15.16 5.02
N ASP A 42 -20.30 15.68 4.01
CA ASP A 42 -20.86 16.41 2.87
C ASP A 42 -21.32 15.49 1.73
N ASN A 43 -21.07 14.18 1.82
CA ASN A 43 -21.50 13.18 0.84
C ASN A 43 -21.98 11.87 1.49
N PRO A 44 -23.05 11.91 2.33
CA PRO A 44 -23.56 10.72 3.01
C PRO A 44 -24.20 9.70 2.04
N ASP A 45 -24.68 10.16 0.88
CA ASP A 45 -25.35 9.37 -0.16
C ASP A 45 -24.56 9.42 -1.49
N PRO A 46 -23.47 8.65 -1.60
CA PRO A 46 -22.51 8.77 -2.71
C PRO A 46 -23.07 8.28 -4.04
N GLN A 47 -22.85 9.05 -5.11
CA GLN A 47 -23.38 8.81 -6.45
C GLN A 47 -22.38 8.05 -7.34
N PRO A 48 -22.83 7.44 -8.46
CA PRO A 48 -21.92 6.86 -9.45
C PRO A 48 -20.85 7.88 -9.89
N GLY A 49 -19.58 7.47 -9.88
CA GLY A 49 -18.45 8.33 -10.22
C GLY A 49 -17.77 9.03 -9.04
N ASP A 50 -18.36 9.01 -7.84
CA ASP A 50 -17.67 9.46 -6.62
C ASP A 50 -16.54 8.49 -6.24
N VAL A 51 -15.42 9.05 -5.76
CA VAL A 51 -14.14 8.33 -5.64
C VAL A 51 -14.06 7.52 -4.35
N THR A 52 -13.78 6.21 -4.46
CA THR A 52 -13.32 5.41 -3.32
C THR A 52 -11.80 5.41 -3.26
N ILE A 53 -11.25 5.72 -2.09
CA ILE A 53 -9.81 5.65 -1.84
C ILE A 53 -9.51 4.40 -1.01
N ILE A 54 -8.54 3.60 -1.45
CA ILE A 54 -7.96 2.49 -0.69
C ILE A 54 -6.55 2.92 -0.28
N ALA A 55 -6.32 3.08 1.02
CA ALA A 55 -5.08 3.62 1.56
C ALA A 55 -4.28 2.58 2.35
N ALA A 56 -2.94 2.69 2.32
CA ALA A 56 -2.02 1.84 3.05
C ALA A 56 -0.90 2.66 3.74
N HIS A 57 -0.61 2.34 5.00
CA HIS A 57 0.32 3.09 5.85
C HIS A 57 1.79 2.67 5.65
N ALA A 58 2.71 3.54 6.07
CA ALA A 58 4.13 3.22 6.22
C ALA A 58 4.42 2.34 7.45
N VAL A 59 5.57 1.67 7.46
CA VAL A 59 6.02 0.85 8.60
C VAL A 59 6.05 1.65 9.90
N GLY A 60 5.60 1.04 11.00
CA GLY A 60 5.62 1.65 12.33
C GLY A 60 4.48 2.63 12.60
N PHE A 61 3.65 2.94 11.60
CA PHE A 61 2.50 3.84 11.73
C PHE A 61 1.18 3.08 11.75
N ASN A 62 0.13 3.79 12.15
CA ASN A 62 -1.26 3.33 12.15
C ASN A 62 -2.13 4.22 11.25
N LYS A 63 -3.24 3.67 10.77
CA LYS A 63 -4.17 4.29 9.81
C LYS A 63 -4.65 5.69 10.20
N GLU A 64 -4.75 5.99 11.50
CA GLU A 64 -5.25 7.28 12.00
C GLU A 64 -4.30 8.46 11.80
N LEU A 65 -3.00 8.22 11.58
CA LEU A 65 -2.04 9.31 11.36
C LEU A 65 -2.31 10.07 10.06
N TYR A 66 -3.11 9.48 9.17
CA TYR A 66 -3.49 10.06 7.89
C TYR A 66 -4.84 10.80 7.98
N GLU A 67 -5.54 10.78 9.11
CA GLU A 67 -6.81 11.53 9.27
C GLU A 67 -6.64 13.03 8.98
N PRO A 68 -5.56 13.72 9.40
CA PRO A 68 -5.32 15.11 8.99
C PRO A 68 -5.17 15.28 7.46
N LEU A 69 -4.55 14.32 6.77
CA LEU A 69 -4.49 14.32 5.31
C LEU A 69 -5.89 14.15 4.69
N TRP A 70 -6.73 13.28 5.25
CA TRP A 70 -8.10 13.07 4.80
C TRP A 70 -8.98 14.30 4.97
N ASP A 71 -8.87 14.99 6.10
CA ASP A 71 -9.61 16.24 6.36
C ASP A 71 -9.27 17.32 5.33
N GLU A 72 -7.98 17.49 5.03
CA GLU A 72 -7.52 18.44 4.00
C GLU A 72 -7.94 18.00 2.60
N LEU A 73 -7.91 16.69 2.31
CA LEU A 73 -8.30 16.15 1.01
C LEU A 73 -9.79 16.36 0.73
N ALA A 74 -10.67 16.20 1.73
CA ALA A 74 -12.10 16.52 1.57
C ALA A 74 -12.31 17.99 1.18
N ALA A 75 -11.64 18.91 1.89
CA ALA A 75 -11.75 20.34 1.59
C ALA A 75 -11.22 20.68 0.19
N GLN A 76 -10.17 20.00 -0.27
CA GLN A 76 -9.64 20.21 -1.63
C GLN A 76 -10.53 19.57 -2.71
N ALA A 77 -11.10 18.39 -2.46
CA ALA A 77 -12.02 17.73 -3.38
C ALA A 77 -13.25 18.62 -3.65
N GLU A 78 -13.87 19.14 -2.59
CA GLU A 78 -14.99 20.08 -2.67
C GLU A 78 -14.65 21.30 -3.53
N ARG A 79 -13.50 21.96 -3.25
CA ARG A 79 -13.02 23.13 -4.01
C ARG A 79 -12.77 22.84 -5.48
N GLN A 80 -12.36 21.62 -5.81
CA GLN A 80 -12.00 21.21 -7.16
C GLN A 80 -13.15 20.50 -7.91
N GLY A 81 -14.34 20.41 -7.31
CA GLY A 81 -15.55 19.92 -7.97
C GLY A 81 -15.57 18.41 -8.22
N TRP A 82 -14.91 17.62 -7.39
CA TRP A 82 -15.04 16.17 -7.36
C TRP A 82 -15.32 15.69 -5.93
N ARG A 83 -15.92 14.52 -5.78
CA ARG A 83 -16.39 14.04 -4.46
C ARG A 83 -15.75 12.73 -4.07
N ILE A 84 -15.48 12.61 -2.78
CA ILE A 84 -15.05 11.38 -2.15
C ILE A 84 -16.32 10.59 -1.79
N ARG A 85 -16.36 9.31 -2.14
CA ARG A 85 -17.36 8.35 -1.67
C ARG A 85 -17.01 7.89 -0.27
N SER A 86 -15.79 7.36 -0.13
CA SER A 86 -15.27 6.85 1.13
C SER A 86 -13.78 6.63 1.03
N ILE A 87 -13.08 6.73 2.15
CA ILE A 87 -11.68 6.33 2.28
C ILE A 87 -11.64 5.08 3.15
N TRP A 88 -10.91 4.07 2.71
CA TRP A 88 -10.71 2.83 3.46
C TRP A 88 -9.23 2.68 3.74
N MET A 89 -8.88 2.58 5.00
CA MET A 89 -7.50 2.38 5.41
C MET A 89 -7.43 1.33 6.51
N ALA A 90 -6.55 0.36 6.31
CA ALA A 90 -6.34 -0.74 7.24
C ALA A 90 -5.01 -0.59 7.95
N ASP A 91 -4.94 -0.99 9.22
CA ASP A 91 -3.66 -1.39 9.80
C ASP A 91 -3.30 -2.79 9.26
N THR A 92 -2.06 -3.03 8.83
CA THR A 92 -1.63 -4.38 8.46
C THR A 92 -1.87 -5.35 9.62
N ALA A 93 -2.04 -6.65 9.36
CA ALA A 93 -2.39 -7.63 10.40
C ALA A 93 -1.44 -7.63 11.63
N TRP A 94 -0.21 -7.14 11.47
CA TRP A 94 0.82 -7.07 12.49
C TRP A 94 1.13 -5.64 12.99
N HIS A 95 0.31 -4.64 12.67
CA HIS A 95 0.46 -3.25 13.12
C HIS A 95 -0.76 -2.75 13.90
N GLY A 96 -0.53 -1.76 14.76
CA GLY A 96 -1.56 -0.92 15.36
C GLY A 96 -2.67 -1.71 16.05
N GLU A 97 -3.91 -1.40 15.69
CA GLU A 97 -5.08 -2.04 16.27
C GLU A 97 -5.23 -3.50 15.79
N SER A 98 -4.81 -3.81 14.56
CA SER A 98 -4.79 -5.18 14.04
C SER A 98 -3.83 -6.07 14.83
N TYR A 99 -2.66 -5.55 15.24
CA TYR A 99 -1.73 -6.30 16.07
C TYR A 99 -2.39 -6.73 17.39
N ALA A 100 -3.09 -5.81 18.06
CA ALA A 100 -3.75 -6.12 19.33
C ALA A 100 -4.82 -7.23 19.19
N LEU A 101 -5.42 -7.42 18.02
CA LEU A 101 -6.36 -8.51 17.76
C LEU A 101 -5.69 -9.87 17.50
N ASN A 102 -4.39 -9.87 17.18
CA ASN A 102 -3.67 -11.04 16.71
C ASN A 102 -2.40 -11.33 17.52
N GLU A 103 -2.17 -10.67 18.64
CA GLU A 103 -0.86 -10.71 19.32
C GLU A 103 -0.48 -12.10 19.84
N ASP A 104 -1.46 -12.98 20.02
CA ASP A 104 -1.31 -14.40 20.33
C ASP A 104 -1.10 -15.28 19.08
N LEU A 105 -1.48 -14.82 17.89
CA LEU A 105 -1.42 -15.58 16.64
C LEU A 105 -0.26 -15.19 15.71
N LEU A 106 0.42 -14.08 15.96
CA LEU A 106 1.46 -13.55 15.07
C LEU A 106 2.83 -14.16 15.35
N GLY A 107 3.50 -14.56 14.26
CA GLY A 107 4.90 -14.96 14.28
C GLY A 107 5.86 -13.79 14.06
N ASN A 108 7.07 -14.10 13.62
CA ASN A 108 8.18 -13.16 13.47
C ASN A 108 8.57 -12.84 12.02
N ASP A 109 7.74 -13.24 11.07
CA ASP A 109 8.06 -13.16 9.64
C ASP A 109 6.92 -12.58 8.80
N PRO A 110 6.52 -11.31 9.07
CA PRO A 110 5.50 -10.64 8.28
C PRO A 110 5.99 -10.40 6.84
N GLY A 111 5.15 -10.73 5.85
CA GLY A 111 5.40 -10.45 4.44
C GLY A 111 4.66 -9.20 3.97
N TRP A 112 5.33 -8.27 3.28
CA TRP A 112 4.66 -7.06 2.79
C TRP A 112 3.52 -7.37 1.83
N TYR A 113 3.68 -8.43 1.03
CA TYR A 113 2.71 -8.88 0.03
C TYR A 113 1.49 -9.61 0.60
N ASP A 114 1.45 -9.84 1.90
CA ASP A 114 0.20 -10.23 2.55
C ASP A 114 -0.85 -9.12 2.51
N HIS A 115 -0.45 -7.89 2.78
CA HIS A 115 -1.41 -6.79 2.86
C HIS A 115 -2.11 -6.46 1.52
N PRO A 116 -1.44 -6.49 0.34
CA PRO A 116 -2.12 -6.47 -0.95
C PRO A 116 -3.23 -7.51 -1.09
N ARG A 117 -3.02 -8.74 -0.60
CA ARG A 117 -4.04 -9.80 -0.61
C ARG A 117 -5.16 -9.50 0.39
N ASP A 118 -4.83 -9.01 1.58
CA ASP A 118 -5.80 -8.55 2.58
C ASP A 118 -6.72 -7.45 1.99
N LEU A 119 -6.13 -6.46 1.32
CA LEU A 119 -6.86 -5.38 0.64
C LEU A 119 -7.70 -5.90 -0.53
N ALA A 120 -7.19 -6.84 -1.33
CA ALA A 120 -7.97 -7.48 -2.39
C ALA A 120 -9.20 -8.23 -1.81
N ASN A 121 -9.02 -8.95 -0.70
CA ASN A 121 -10.09 -9.63 0.00
C ASN A 121 -11.15 -8.62 0.51
N LEU A 122 -10.71 -7.56 1.19
CA LEU A 122 -11.59 -6.47 1.63
C LEU A 122 -12.42 -5.91 0.48
N ILE A 123 -11.79 -5.57 -0.64
CA ILE A 123 -12.46 -4.96 -1.80
C ILE A 123 -13.54 -5.91 -2.36
N ASN A 124 -13.24 -7.21 -2.43
CA ASN A 124 -14.21 -8.19 -2.92
C ASN A 124 -15.39 -8.38 -1.95
N LEU A 125 -15.12 -8.45 -0.64
CA LEU A 125 -16.15 -8.54 0.40
C LEU A 125 -17.04 -7.28 0.44
N LYS A 126 -16.46 -6.12 0.14
CA LYS A 126 -17.12 -4.80 0.23
C LYS A 126 -17.45 -4.19 -1.13
N ARG A 127 -17.47 -4.99 -2.20
CA ARG A 127 -17.62 -4.50 -3.60
C ARG A 127 -18.85 -3.63 -3.84
N ALA A 128 -19.94 -3.85 -3.11
CA ALA A 128 -21.16 -3.05 -3.21
C ALA A 128 -20.96 -1.62 -2.67
N GLU A 129 -20.07 -1.44 -1.70
CA GLU A 129 -19.71 -0.14 -1.11
C GLU A 129 -18.54 0.52 -1.87
N MET A 130 -17.86 -0.23 -2.75
CA MET A 130 -16.70 0.20 -3.50
C MET A 130 -16.90 0.11 -5.03
N PRO A 131 -17.95 0.73 -5.60
CA PRO A 131 -18.02 0.84 -7.06
C PRO A 131 -16.90 1.74 -7.57
N ARG A 132 -16.54 1.58 -8.84
CA ARG A 132 -15.53 2.44 -9.50
C ARG A 132 -15.98 3.91 -9.55
N PRO A 133 -15.05 4.87 -9.52
CA PRO A 133 -13.59 4.71 -9.56
C PRO A 133 -12.94 4.44 -8.19
N LEU A 134 -11.97 3.52 -8.17
CA LEU A 134 -11.08 3.29 -7.02
C LEU A 134 -9.72 3.94 -7.27
N ILE A 135 -9.13 4.56 -6.26
CA ILE A 135 -7.78 5.11 -6.26
C ILE A 135 -6.99 4.49 -5.11
N GLY A 136 -5.76 4.04 -5.39
CA GLY A 136 -4.84 3.55 -4.36
C GLY A 136 -3.97 4.69 -3.85
N VAL A 137 -3.84 4.83 -2.53
CA VAL A 137 -2.92 5.79 -1.90
C VAL A 137 -2.00 5.02 -0.96
N GLY A 138 -0.69 5.14 -1.12
CA GLY A 138 0.23 4.39 -0.26
C GLY A 138 1.46 5.20 0.10
N HIS A 139 1.86 5.12 1.36
CA HIS A 139 3.07 5.77 1.87
C HIS A 139 4.15 4.73 2.20
N SER A 140 5.39 4.92 1.75
CA SER A 140 6.52 4.05 2.09
C SER A 140 6.24 2.58 1.74
N MET A 141 6.21 1.66 2.73
CA MET A 141 5.72 0.28 2.59
C MET A 141 4.33 0.20 1.95
N GLY A 142 3.38 1.01 2.42
CA GLY A 142 2.03 1.06 1.86
C GLY A 142 2.02 1.44 0.39
N GLY A 143 2.96 2.28 -0.05
CA GLY A 143 3.16 2.62 -1.47
C GLY A 143 3.56 1.43 -2.32
N ASN A 144 4.45 0.58 -1.79
CA ASN A 144 4.79 -0.71 -2.40
C ASN A 144 3.57 -1.63 -2.46
N GLN A 145 2.83 -1.76 -1.35
CA GLN A 145 1.69 -2.66 -1.23
C GLN A 145 0.55 -2.32 -2.21
N VAL A 146 0.14 -1.05 -2.31
CA VAL A 146 -0.90 -0.66 -3.28
C VAL A 146 -0.43 -0.81 -4.73
N THR A 147 0.87 -0.64 -4.98
CA THR A 147 1.45 -0.88 -6.30
C THR A 147 1.45 -2.37 -6.63
N LYS A 148 1.83 -3.24 -5.69
CA LYS A 148 1.74 -4.69 -5.86
C LYS A 148 0.31 -5.14 -6.15
N LEU A 149 -0.67 -4.64 -5.40
CA LEU A 149 -2.07 -4.93 -5.64
C LEU A 149 -2.51 -4.49 -7.06
N ALA A 150 -2.07 -3.32 -7.51
CA ALA A 150 -2.32 -2.87 -8.88
C ALA A 150 -1.66 -3.76 -9.93
N LEU A 151 -0.47 -4.30 -9.67
CA LEU A 151 0.24 -5.20 -10.57
C LEU A 151 -0.40 -6.60 -10.63
N ASP A 152 -1.04 -7.06 -9.55
CA ASP A 152 -1.76 -8.33 -9.50
C ASP A 152 -3.17 -8.23 -10.09
N HIS A 153 -3.80 -7.06 -9.94
CA HIS A 153 -5.09 -6.74 -10.55
C HIS A 153 -4.99 -5.44 -11.39
N PRO A 154 -4.40 -5.49 -12.60
CA PRO A 154 -4.09 -4.29 -13.42
C PRO A 154 -5.27 -3.38 -13.72
N SER A 155 -6.49 -3.90 -13.75
CA SER A 155 -7.69 -3.11 -13.99
C SER A 155 -8.34 -2.57 -12.71
N LEU A 156 -7.87 -2.86 -11.49
CA LEU A 156 -8.57 -2.52 -10.24
C LEU A 156 -8.63 -1.01 -10.01
N PHE A 157 -7.46 -0.39 -9.90
CA PHE A 157 -7.33 1.03 -9.64
C PHE A 157 -7.45 1.84 -10.92
N THR A 158 -8.04 3.02 -10.80
CA THR A 158 -8.06 4.04 -11.85
C THR A 158 -6.74 4.82 -11.86
N SER A 159 -6.22 5.11 -10.65
CA SER A 159 -4.95 5.80 -10.43
C SER A 159 -4.33 5.36 -9.12
N LEU A 160 -3.01 5.56 -8.99
CA LEU A 160 -2.24 5.42 -7.75
C LEU A 160 -1.61 6.76 -7.36
N ILE A 161 -1.50 6.97 -6.05
CA ILE A 161 -0.76 8.08 -5.46
C ILE A 161 0.21 7.48 -4.45
N LEU A 162 1.49 7.61 -4.75
CA LEU A 162 2.58 6.99 -4.01
C LEU A 162 3.40 8.06 -3.30
N ILE A 163 3.27 8.10 -1.98
CA ILE A 163 3.97 9.03 -1.10
C ILE A 163 5.27 8.33 -0.67
N ASP A 164 6.39 8.84 -1.16
CA ASP A 164 7.74 8.36 -0.91
C ASP A 164 7.87 6.81 -0.84
N PRO A 165 7.42 6.08 -1.88
CA PRO A 165 7.26 4.63 -1.81
C PRO A 165 8.60 3.89 -1.78
N VAL A 166 8.67 2.80 -0.99
CA VAL A 166 9.83 1.89 -0.96
C VAL A 166 9.74 0.90 -2.12
N ILE A 167 10.06 1.37 -3.32
CA ILE A 167 10.10 0.58 -4.56
C ILE A 167 11.44 0.87 -5.25
N GLN A 168 12.44 0.03 -4.99
CA GLN A 168 13.82 0.27 -5.42
C GLN A 168 14.69 -0.98 -5.28
N MET A 169 15.84 -0.96 -5.97
CA MET A 169 16.82 -2.06 -5.96
C MET A 169 17.65 -2.14 -4.67
N LYS A 170 17.63 -1.12 -3.81
CA LYS A 170 18.31 -1.07 -2.49
C LYS A 170 17.27 -1.03 -1.37
N SER A 171 16.99 -2.13 -0.69
CA SER A 171 15.88 -2.21 0.30
C SER A 171 16.32 -2.39 1.75
N ALA A 172 17.21 -3.34 2.04
CA ALA A 172 17.49 -3.81 3.40
C ALA A 172 18.95 -3.60 3.85
N GLU A 173 19.69 -2.74 3.15
CA GLU A 173 21.10 -2.49 3.45
C GLU A 173 21.27 -1.66 4.72
N ILE A 174 22.16 -2.10 5.61
CA ILE A 174 22.61 -1.33 6.77
C ILE A 174 23.97 -0.73 6.42
N THR A 175 23.96 0.50 5.89
CA THR A 175 25.19 1.23 5.55
C THR A 175 25.74 1.94 6.79
N PRO A 176 27.00 1.68 7.21
CA PRO A 176 27.61 2.36 8.36
C PRO A 176 27.62 3.89 8.18
N GLY A 177 27.19 4.62 9.21
CA GLY A 177 27.16 6.09 9.20
C GLY A 177 25.89 6.70 8.56
N GLU A 178 25.06 5.90 7.88
CA GLU A 178 23.78 6.36 7.34
C GLU A 178 22.65 6.18 8.39
N PRO A 179 21.65 7.09 8.42
CA PRO A 179 20.43 6.88 9.18
C PRO A 179 19.74 5.57 8.77
N ASN A 180 19.33 4.76 9.76
CA ASN A 180 18.69 3.46 9.50
C ASN A 180 17.48 3.28 10.42
N ALA A 181 16.29 3.24 9.82
CA ALA A 181 15.02 3.14 10.54
C ALA A 181 14.91 1.85 11.37
N ALA A 182 15.41 0.72 10.86
CA ALA A 182 15.41 -0.53 11.60
C ALA A 182 16.28 -0.43 12.85
N LYS A 183 17.52 0.07 12.74
CA LYS A 183 18.42 0.27 13.88
C LYS A 183 17.81 1.18 14.95
N SER A 184 17.24 2.31 14.54
CA SER A 184 16.56 3.22 15.46
C SER A 184 15.36 2.57 16.15
N SER A 185 14.61 1.73 15.43
CA SER A 185 13.43 1.05 15.96
C SER A 185 13.79 -0.12 16.88
N THR A 186 14.89 -0.84 16.62
CA THR A 186 15.35 -1.95 17.49
C THR A 186 15.60 -1.53 18.93
N PHE A 187 16.17 -0.33 19.12
CA PHE A 187 16.57 0.17 20.44
C PHE A 187 15.62 1.26 20.97
N ARG A 188 14.47 1.47 20.34
CA ARG A 188 13.53 2.51 20.76
C ARG A 188 12.87 2.14 22.08
N ARG A 189 12.56 3.16 22.87
CA ARG A 189 11.65 3.04 24.01
C ARG A 189 10.26 2.64 23.51
N SER A 190 9.63 1.69 24.21
CA SER A 190 8.30 1.17 23.86
C SER A 190 7.26 1.24 24.97
N VAL A 191 7.61 1.65 26.19
CA VAL A 191 6.71 1.77 27.36
C VAL A 191 6.94 3.07 28.11
N TRP A 192 5.86 3.71 28.58
CA TRP A 192 5.86 4.95 29.36
C TRP A 192 4.92 4.86 30.56
N PRO A 193 5.18 5.64 31.64
CA PRO A 193 4.34 5.62 32.83
C PRO A 193 2.90 6.13 32.62
N SER A 194 2.70 6.97 31.60
CA SER A 194 1.40 7.51 31.21
C SER A 194 1.43 8.00 29.76
N ARG A 195 0.24 8.24 29.18
CA ARG A 195 0.09 8.79 27.83
C ARG A 195 0.62 10.22 27.73
N GLU A 196 0.47 11.00 28.79
CA GLU A 196 0.98 12.36 28.94
C GLU A 196 2.51 12.37 28.95
N GLU A 197 3.14 11.45 29.69
CA GLU A 197 4.59 11.31 29.70
C GLU A 197 5.14 10.78 28.37
N ALA A 198 4.40 9.92 27.68
CA ALA A 198 4.73 9.51 26.33
C ALA A 198 4.72 10.71 25.36
N LYS A 199 3.66 11.53 25.38
CA LYS A 199 3.59 12.77 24.60
C LYS A 199 4.76 13.71 24.90
N ALA A 200 5.06 13.94 26.19
CA ALA A 200 6.20 14.76 26.60
C ALA A 200 7.54 14.19 26.12
N SER A 201 7.69 12.85 26.10
CA SER A 201 8.87 12.18 25.56
C SER A 201 8.98 12.33 24.03
N PHE A 202 7.88 12.23 23.30
CA PHE A 202 7.86 12.40 21.84
C PHE A 202 8.25 13.82 21.44
N LEU A 203 7.72 14.83 22.13
CA LEU A 203 8.01 16.25 21.87
C LEU A 203 9.49 16.63 22.10
N LYS A 204 10.28 15.80 22.78
CA LYS A 204 11.74 16.00 22.93
C LYS A 204 12.56 15.50 21.73
N SER A 205 11.96 14.68 20.86
CA SER A 205 12.65 14.09 19.71
C SER A 205 12.40 14.90 18.45
N ALA A 206 13.48 15.25 17.74
CA ALA A 206 13.41 15.94 16.45
C ALA A 206 12.55 15.19 15.41
N TYR A 207 12.45 13.87 15.54
CA TYR A 207 11.60 13.02 14.68
C TYR A 207 10.12 13.39 14.73
N TYR A 208 9.59 13.72 15.92
CA TYR A 208 8.18 14.08 16.10
C TYR A 208 7.94 15.59 16.04
N GLN A 209 8.96 16.41 16.29
CA GLN A 209 8.86 17.88 16.27
C GLN A 209 8.53 18.43 14.87
N ILE A 210 8.86 17.69 13.81
CA ILE A 210 8.57 18.08 12.42
C ILE A 210 7.14 17.71 11.98
N TRP A 211 6.39 16.94 12.78
CA TRP A 211 5.04 16.51 12.41
C TRP A 211 4.03 17.65 12.59
N ASP A 212 3.00 17.68 11.74
CA ASP A 212 1.81 18.49 11.97
C ASP A 212 1.24 18.14 13.36
N PRO A 213 0.93 19.13 14.21
CA PRO A 213 0.44 18.87 15.57
C PRO A 213 -0.77 17.93 15.62
N ARG A 214 -1.66 17.99 14.61
CA ARG A 214 -2.83 17.10 14.53
C ARG A 214 -2.41 15.65 14.33
N VAL A 215 -1.34 15.40 13.58
CA VAL A 215 -0.78 14.05 13.37
C VAL A 215 -0.16 13.54 14.66
N LEU A 216 0.59 14.38 15.38
CA LEU A 216 1.16 14.00 16.67
C LEU A 216 0.06 13.68 17.70
N ASP A 217 -1.02 14.44 17.73
CA ASP A 217 -2.17 14.14 18.60
C ASP A 217 -2.79 12.77 18.25
N LYS A 218 -2.93 12.44 16.96
CA LYS A 218 -3.38 11.10 16.53
C LYS A 218 -2.39 10.00 16.92
N TRP A 219 -1.09 10.26 16.88
CA TRP A 219 -0.08 9.31 17.34
C TRP A 219 -0.14 9.07 18.84
N VAL A 220 -0.32 10.12 19.64
CA VAL A 220 -0.50 9.97 21.10
C VAL A 220 -1.79 9.19 21.41
N GLN A 221 -2.84 9.38 20.61
CA GLN A 221 -4.12 8.69 20.81
C GLN A 221 -4.08 7.21 20.37
N HIS A 222 -3.52 6.92 19.19
CA HIS A 222 -3.67 5.62 18.52
C HIS A 222 -2.36 4.85 18.35
N GLY A 223 -1.21 5.54 18.38
CA GLY A 223 0.11 4.90 18.36
C GLY A 223 0.51 4.27 19.71
N LEU A 224 -0.33 4.45 20.74
CA LEU A 224 -0.14 3.95 22.09
C LEU A 224 -1.37 3.15 22.55
N ARG A 225 -1.13 2.04 23.24
CA ARG A 225 -2.15 1.21 23.88
C ARG A 225 -1.94 1.14 25.39
N ASP A 226 -3.05 0.99 26.12
CA ASP A 226 -3.01 0.94 27.57
C ASP A 226 -2.37 -0.36 28.07
N CYS A 227 -1.74 -0.29 29.23
CA CYS A 227 -1.15 -1.41 29.96
C CYS A 227 -1.83 -1.60 31.33
N PRO A 228 -1.80 -2.81 31.92
CA PRO A 228 -1.19 -4.04 31.38
C PRO A 228 -1.94 -4.57 30.16
N ASN A 229 -1.20 -5.21 29.26
CA ASN A 229 -1.72 -5.93 28.09
C ASN A 229 -0.92 -7.24 27.91
N PRO A 230 -1.34 -8.19 27.06
CA PRO A 230 -0.66 -9.48 26.92
C PRO A 230 0.84 -9.40 26.62
N GLN A 231 1.31 -8.39 25.89
CA GLN A 231 2.75 -8.16 25.66
C GLN A 231 3.49 -7.60 26.90
N HIS A 232 2.79 -6.86 27.74
CA HIS A 232 3.32 -6.22 28.94
C HIS A 232 2.48 -6.57 30.18
N PRO A 233 2.42 -7.85 30.59
CA PRO A 233 1.51 -8.30 31.66
C PRO A 233 1.92 -7.78 33.04
N ASN A 234 3.20 -7.42 33.21
CA ASN A 234 3.77 -6.91 34.47
C ASN A 234 3.79 -5.38 34.55
N ALA A 235 3.25 -4.68 33.55
CA ALA A 235 3.15 -3.22 33.56
C ALA A 235 2.08 -2.76 34.56
N LYS A 236 2.24 -1.55 35.10
CA LYS A 236 1.29 -0.98 36.05
C LYS A 236 0.08 -0.40 35.32
N ALA A 237 -1.08 -0.41 35.99
CA ALA A 237 -2.26 0.27 35.48
C ALA A 237 -1.97 1.76 35.26
N GLY A 238 -2.33 2.27 34.08
CA GLY A 238 -2.05 3.65 33.65
C GLY A 238 -0.79 3.80 32.81
N GLU A 239 0.11 2.80 32.79
CA GLU A 239 1.21 2.76 31.83
C GLU A 239 0.68 2.55 30.41
N VAL A 240 1.47 2.95 29.42
CA VAL A 240 1.14 2.76 28.01
C VAL A 240 2.32 2.18 27.26
N SER A 241 2.04 1.32 26.27
CA SER A 241 3.04 0.80 25.34
C SER A 241 2.77 1.28 23.91
N LEU A 242 3.73 1.13 23.01
CA LEU A 242 3.47 1.28 21.57
C LEU A 242 2.38 0.30 21.14
N ALA A 243 1.48 0.75 20.26
CA ALA A 243 0.45 -0.09 19.67
C ALA A 243 1.03 -1.13 18.71
N THR A 244 2.05 -0.75 17.94
CA THR A 244 2.90 -1.69 17.19
C THR A 244 4.17 -1.97 18.01
N PRO A 245 4.44 -3.23 18.38
CA PRO A 245 5.70 -3.61 19.02
C PRO A 245 6.93 -3.23 18.18
N PRO A 246 8.05 -2.83 18.79
CA PRO A 246 9.31 -2.64 18.06
C PRO A 246 9.71 -3.86 17.24
N ALA A 247 9.47 -5.08 17.74
CA ALA A 247 9.76 -6.31 17.02
C ALA A 247 9.00 -6.43 15.68
N GLN A 248 7.68 -6.22 15.69
CA GLN A 248 6.85 -6.28 14.48
C GLN A 248 7.19 -5.14 13.49
N GLU A 249 7.56 -3.98 14.01
CA GLU A 249 8.08 -2.85 13.22
C GLU A 249 9.40 -3.23 12.51
N VAL A 250 10.40 -3.75 13.24
CA VAL A 250 11.71 -4.07 12.65
C VAL A 250 11.68 -5.25 11.69
N TRP A 251 10.84 -6.25 11.95
CA TRP A 251 10.64 -7.36 11.01
C TRP A 251 9.99 -6.89 9.71
N SER A 252 9.26 -5.77 9.72
CA SER A 252 8.77 -5.15 8.50
C SER A 252 9.87 -4.44 7.72
N PHE A 253 10.91 -3.92 8.37
CA PHE A 253 12.04 -3.33 7.66
C PHE A 253 12.99 -4.39 7.10
N LEU A 254 13.31 -5.41 7.90
CA LEU A 254 14.39 -6.36 7.64
C LEU A 254 13.90 -7.80 7.85
N ARG A 255 14.17 -8.68 6.90
CA ARG A 255 14.02 -10.14 7.06
C ARG A 255 15.37 -10.74 7.42
N PRO A 256 15.48 -11.54 8.49
CA PRO A 256 16.71 -12.27 8.78
C PRO A 256 17.08 -13.25 7.65
N ASN A 257 18.38 -13.36 7.37
CA ASN A 257 19.02 -14.45 6.62
C ASN A 257 20.39 -14.69 7.26
N TYR A 258 20.37 -15.17 8.51
CA TYR A 258 21.58 -15.31 9.32
C TYR A 258 22.43 -16.51 8.90
N GLU A 259 21.77 -17.54 8.38
CA GLU A 259 22.35 -18.78 7.88
C GLU A 259 23.02 -18.59 6.52
N GLY A 260 22.81 -17.45 5.87
CA GLY A 260 23.44 -17.10 4.61
C GLY A 260 22.90 -17.87 3.41
N HIS A 261 21.61 -18.20 3.40
CA HIS A 261 20.95 -18.83 2.27
C HIS A 261 21.15 -18.02 0.99
N GLY A 262 21.57 -18.69 -0.08
CA GLY A 262 21.83 -18.05 -1.38
C GLY A 262 23.10 -17.18 -1.44
N TYR A 263 23.93 -17.17 -0.41
CA TYR A 263 25.16 -16.38 -0.35
C TYR A 263 26.41 -17.27 -0.38
N ASN A 264 27.45 -16.86 -1.13
CA ASN A 264 28.75 -17.55 -1.21
C ASN A 264 28.69 -19.08 -1.47
N GLY A 265 27.75 -19.53 -2.31
CA GLY A 265 27.59 -20.95 -2.66
C GLY A 265 26.72 -21.76 -1.70
N THR A 266 26.24 -21.15 -0.60
CA THR A 266 25.20 -21.76 0.25
C THR A 266 23.89 -21.90 -0.54
N GLY A 267 23.28 -23.07 -0.46
CA GLY A 267 21.98 -23.34 -1.09
C GLY A 267 20.87 -22.43 -0.56
N ILE A 268 19.84 -22.23 -1.37
CA ILE A 268 18.63 -21.50 -0.95
C ILE A 268 17.69 -22.50 -0.28
N ASP A 269 17.25 -22.21 0.94
CA ASP A 269 16.10 -22.89 1.52
C ASP A 269 14.83 -22.38 0.83
N ARG A 270 14.24 -23.22 -0.02
CA ARG A 270 13.06 -22.87 -0.82
C ARG A 270 11.76 -22.86 -0.02
N PHE A 271 11.77 -23.35 1.21
CA PHE A 271 10.61 -23.29 2.09
C PHE A 271 10.61 -21.99 2.90
N THR A 272 11.75 -21.64 3.50
CA THR A 272 11.84 -20.48 4.37
C THR A 272 12.39 -19.22 3.70
N HIS A 273 13.19 -19.31 2.64
CA HIS A 273 13.80 -18.16 1.95
C HIS A 273 13.63 -18.22 0.41
N PRO A 274 12.43 -18.56 -0.11
CA PRO A 274 12.22 -18.74 -1.54
C PRO A 274 12.51 -17.49 -2.37
N ASP A 275 12.42 -16.32 -1.75
CA ASP A 275 12.48 -14.98 -2.33
C ASP A 275 13.88 -14.33 -2.27
N VAL A 276 14.90 -15.04 -1.78
CA VAL A 276 16.30 -14.60 -1.86
C VAL A 276 16.75 -14.59 -3.32
N ASP A 277 17.23 -13.43 -3.77
CA ASP A 277 17.76 -13.23 -5.11
C ASP A 277 19.29 -13.23 -5.10
N THR A 278 19.89 -14.33 -5.57
CA THR A 278 21.34 -14.52 -5.60
C THR A 278 22.05 -13.63 -6.62
N SER A 279 21.31 -12.94 -7.50
CA SER A 279 21.90 -11.96 -8.41
C SER A 279 22.16 -10.61 -7.74
N LEU A 280 21.73 -10.42 -6.50
CA LEU A 280 21.82 -9.15 -5.79
C LEU A 280 22.84 -9.20 -4.66
N PRO A 281 23.55 -8.08 -4.40
CA PRO A 281 24.40 -7.98 -3.23
C PRO A 281 23.55 -7.91 -1.95
N ASN A 282 24.22 -8.03 -0.80
CA ASN A 282 23.67 -7.69 0.52
C ASN A 282 22.39 -8.45 0.90
N GLN A 283 22.32 -9.75 0.56
CA GLN A 283 21.24 -10.63 1.00
C GLN A 283 21.45 -11.20 2.42
N ILE A 284 22.50 -10.75 3.12
CA ILE A 284 22.89 -11.17 4.47
C ILE A 284 23.40 -9.96 5.28
N PRO A 285 23.29 -9.97 6.63
CA PRO A 285 22.49 -10.90 7.44
C PRO A 285 20.98 -10.60 7.38
N PHE A 286 20.60 -9.55 6.66
CA PHE A 286 19.22 -9.16 6.44
C PHE A 286 18.95 -8.90 4.96
N TYR A 287 17.71 -9.09 4.55
CA TYR A 287 17.23 -8.73 3.23
C TYR A 287 15.75 -8.34 3.25
N ARG A 288 15.23 -7.80 2.14
CA ARG A 288 13.80 -7.56 1.94
C ARG A 288 13.50 -7.50 0.45
N SER A 289 12.79 -8.50 -0.08
CA SER A 289 12.69 -8.75 -1.52
C SER A 289 11.59 -7.91 -2.22
N GLU A 290 10.55 -7.53 -1.49
CA GLU A 290 9.33 -6.91 -2.01
C GLU A 290 9.57 -5.55 -2.70
N PRO A 291 10.42 -4.64 -2.18
CA PRO A 291 10.79 -3.41 -2.89
C PRO A 291 11.37 -3.64 -4.28
N ILE A 292 12.19 -4.69 -4.42
CA ILE A 292 12.94 -5.01 -5.63
C ILE A 292 12.02 -5.70 -6.63
N ALA A 293 11.24 -6.69 -6.18
CA ALA A 293 10.27 -7.39 -7.00
C ALA A 293 9.21 -6.45 -7.58
N THR A 294 8.69 -5.51 -6.79
CA THR A 294 7.76 -4.48 -7.28
C THR A 294 8.46 -3.53 -8.26
N TYR A 295 9.69 -3.10 -7.97
CA TYR A 295 10.46 -2.19 -8.83
C TYR A 295 10.64 -2.75 -10.24
N ARG A 296 10.99 -4.03 -10.35
CA ARG A 296 11.18 -4.71 -11.65
C ARG A 296 9.93 -4.71 -12.53
N ARG A 297 8.75 -4.71 -11.91
CA ARG A 297 7.45 -4.75 -12.58
C ARG A 297 6.81 -3.37 -12.82
N LEU A 298 7.44 -2.27 -12.38
CA LEU A 298 6.95 -0.91 -12.66
C LEU A 298 6.61 -0.65 -14.14
N PRO A 299 7.31 -1.19 -15.14
CA PRO A 299 6.92 -1.00 -16.55
C PRO A 299 5.51 -1.52 -16.88
N GLU A 300 5.01 -2.53 -16.16
CA GLU A 300 3.69 -3.15 -16.38
C GLU A 300 2.54 -2.36 -15.71
N LEU A 301 2.84 -1.31 -14.96
CA LEU A 301 1.84 -0.62 -14.15
C LEU A 301 0.80 0.11 -15.02
N ARG A 302 -0.41 -0.43 -15.05
CA ARG A 302 -1.54 0.06 -15.86
C ARG A 302 -2.27 1.30 -15.34
N PRO A 303 -2.55 1.48 -14.03
CA PRO A 303 -3.15 2.73 -13.58
C PRO A 303 -2.19 3.90 -13.80
N SER A 304 -2.73 5.11 -13.91
CA SER A 304 -1.90 6.31 -13.82
C SER A 304 -1.27 6.41 -12.43
N CYS A 305 -0.15 7.11 -12.31
CA CYS A 305 0.59 7.16 -11.05
C CYS A 305 1.17 8.55 -10.75
N LEU A 306 0.81 9.10 -9.60
CA LEU A 306 1.47 10.27 -9.03
C LEU A 306 2.46 9.81 -7.96
N TYR A 307 3.71 10.23 -8.07
CA TYR A 307 4.71 10.13 -7.02
C TYR A 307 4.87 11.47 -6.30
N ILE A 308 4.91 11.42 -4.97
CA ILE A 308 5.25 12.57 -4.12
C ILE A 308 6.49 12.19 -3.30
N PHE A 309 7.60 12.89 -3.50
CA PHE A 309 8.89 12.63 -2.87
C PHE A 309 9.29 13.77 -1.92
N GLY A 310 10.08 13.44 -0.91
CA GLY A 310 10.73 14.43 -0.04
C GLY A 310 12.17 14.64 -0.47
N GLU A 311 12.61 15.88 -0.65
CA GLU A 311 14.00 16.18 -1.02
C GLU A 311 15.01 15.61 -0.03
N LYS A 312 14.67 15.62 1.26
CA LYS A 312 15.52 15.13 2.36
C LYS A 312 15.20 13.68 2.74
N SER A 313 14.49 12.93 1.90
CA SER A 313 14.19 11.53 2.17
C SER A 313 15.47 10.70 2.23
N PHE A 314 15.71 10.05 3.37
CA PHE A 314 16.78 9.06 3.51
C PHE A 314 16.47 7.74 2.79
N VAL A 315 15.22 7.54 2.35
CA VAL A 315 14.76 6.33 1.66
C VAL A 315 14.93 6.47 0.15
N CYS A 316 14.54 7.63 -0.40
CA CYS A 316 14.47 7.88 -1.83
C CYS A 316 15.15 9.20 -2.20
N ASP A 317 16.43 9.13 -2.58
CA ASP A 317 17.12 10.28 -3.17
C ASP A 317 16.56 10.67 -4.55
N ALA A 318 17.01 11.82 -5.07
CA ALA A 318 16.57 12.37 -6.35
C ALA A 318 16.83 11.42 -7.54
N ALA A 319 17.93 10.65 -7.53
CA ALA A 319 18.24 9.72 -8.60
C ALA A 319 17.26 8.54 -8.60
N ARG A 320 16.97 7.96 -7.43
CA ARG A 320 15.97 6.89 -7.26
C ARG A 320 14.56 7.38 -7.55
N ALA A 321 14.23 8.63 -7.23
CA ALA A 321 12.95 9.25 -7.55
C ALA A 321 12.75 9.35 -9.08
N LYS A 322 13.75 9.91 -9.77
CA LYS A 322 13.75 10.06 -11.24
C LYS A 322 13.64 8.70 -11.94
N ASP A 323 14.42 7.73 -11.50
CA ASP A 323 14.42 6.38 -12.08
C ASP A 323 13.08 5.65 -11.90
N LYS A 324 12.46 5.74 -10.70
CA LYS A 324 11.10 5.22 -10.48
C LYS A 324 10.09 5.81 -11.47
N VAL A 325 10.06 7.14 -11.61
CA VAL A 325 9.13 7.83 -12.51
C VAL A 325 9.36 7.40 -13.96
N ALA A 326 10.61 7.41 -14.42
CA ALA A 326 10.96 7.08 -15.80
C ALA A 326 10.64 5.62 -16.18
N ARG A 327 10.67 4.69 -15.22
CA ARG A 327 10.39 3.26 -15.45
C ARG A 327 8.90 2.92 -15.44
N THR A 328 8.06 3.76 -14.84
CA THR A 328 6.68 3.37 -14.52
C THR A 328 5.77 3.42 -15.75
N GLY A 329 5.07 2.32 -16.00
CA GLY A 329 4.03 2.21 -17.02
C GLY A 329 4.50 2.24 -18.48
N ILE A 330 5.82 2.17 -18.73
CA ILE A 330 6.37 2.26 -20.11
C ILE A 330 6.39 0.94 -20.88
N GLY A 331 6.07 -0.18 -20.21
CA GLY A 331 6.13 -1.53 -20.76
C GLY A 331 4.77 -2.03 -21.28
N ALA A 332 4.76 -3.26 -21.80
CA ALA A 332 3.53 -3.91 -22.25
C ALA A 332 2.50 -3.99 -21.12
N GLY A 333 1.27 -3.53 -21.39
CA GLY A 333 0.19 -3.48 -20.41
C GLY A 333 0.25 -2.31 -19.43
N GLY A 334 1.31 -1.50 -19.48
CA GLY A 334 1.50 -0.28 -18.69
C GLY A 334 0.65 0.90 -19.16
N SER A 335 0.68 1.97 -18.38
CA SER A 335 -0.15 3.17 -18.59
C SER A 335 0.31 4.08 -19.74
N GLY A 336 1.50 3.89 -20.31
CA GLY A 336 2.14 4.85 -21.23
C GLY A 336 3.11 5.81 -20.54
N GLY A 337 3.21 5.76 -19.21
CA GLY A 337 4.23 6.45 -18.42
C GLY A 337 4.14 7.97 -18.47
N GLU A 338 5.27 8.63 -18.20
CA GLU A 338 5.37 10.10 -18.17
C GLU A 338 5.13 10.72 -19.56
N ARG A 339 5.55 10.03 -20.62
CA ARG A 339 5.42 10.50 -22.01
C ARG A 339 3.97 10.71 -22.43
N GLU A 340 3.04 9.88 -21.94
CA GLU A 340 1.61 10.00 -22.19
C GLU A 340 0.89 10.82 -21.10
N GLY A 341 1.63 11.46 -20.19
CA GLY A 341 1.08 12.23 -19.08
C GLY A 341 0.36 11.37 -18.03
N ARG A 342 0.60 10.05 -18.04
CA ARG A 342 -0.05 9.07 -17.14
C ARG A 342 0.76 8.82 -15.87
N VAL A 343 2.01 9.27 -15.82
CA VAL A 343 2.86 9.24 -14.62
C VAL A 343 3.44 10.63 -14.37
N LYS A 344 3.51 11.05 -13.10
CA LYS A 344 4.13 12.31 -12.68
C LYS A 344 4.90 12.14 -11.38
N GLY A 345 6.08 12.75 -11.27
CA GLY A 345 6.79 12.93 -10.01
C GLY A 345 6.73 14.38 -9.51
N VAL A 346 6.56 14.57 -8.20
CA VAL A 346 6.68 15.86 -7.52
C VAL A 346 7.60 15.70 -6.33
N THR A 347 8.57 16.60 -6.16
CA THR A 347 9.48 16.59 -5.01
C THR A 347 9.24 17.82 -4.14
N TYR A 348 9.08 17.63 -2.84
CA TYR A 348 8.93 18.69 -1.87
C TYR A 348 10.28 19.08 -1.27
N GLU A 349 10.73 20.29 -1.61
CA GLU A 349 11.91 20.91 -1.02
C GLU A 349 11.80 20.97 0.50
N GLY A 350 12.89 20.66 1.19
CA GLY A 350 13.00 20.75 2.64
C GLY A 350 12.33 19.63 3.45
N ILE A 351 11.53 18.77 2.82
CA ILE A 351 10.71 17.74 3.47
C ILE A 351 11.39 16.37 3.46
N GLY A 352 11.25 15.62 4.56
CA GLY A 352 11.80 14.29 4.72
C GLY A 352 10.94 13.17 4.14
N HIS A 353 11.18 11.94 4.61
CA HIS A 353 10.41 10.75 4.21
C HIS A 353 8.94 10.83 4.67
N LEU A 354 8.65 11.54 5.77
CA LEU A 354 7.36 11.47 6.47
C LEU A 354 6.35 12.49 5.93
N ILE A 355 6.26 12.59 4.61
CA ILE A 355 5.58 13.70 3.91
C ILE A 355 4.13 13.92 4.39
N ALA A 356 3.37 12.83 4.54
CA ALA A 356 1.98 12.89 5.00
C ALA A 356 1.83 13.35 6.46
N MET A 357 2.88 13.17 7.27
CA MET A 357 2.93 13.57 8.67
C MET A 357 3.45 15.00 8.83
N GLU A 358 4.42 15.41 8.01
CA GLU A 358 5.04 16.73 8.04
C GLU A 358 4.14 17.80 7.41
N VAL A 359 3.57 17.52 6.24
CA VAL A 359 2.85 18.52 5.43
C VAL A 359 1.53 17.96 4.86
N PRO A 360 0.58 17.52 5.70
CA PRO A 360 -0.68 16.90 5.26
C PRO A 360 -1.48 17.80 4.30
N LYS A 361 -1.52 19.11 4.56
CA LYS A 361 -2.23 20.08 3.70
C LYS A 361 -1.66 20.17 2.27
N ARG A 362 -0.34 20.39 2.15
CA ARG A 362 0.35 20.44 0.84
C ARG A 362 0.20 19.11 0.09
N THR A 363 0.24 18.02 0.84
CA THR A 363 0.03 16.66 0.30
C THR A 363 -1.38 16.52 -0.25
N ALA A 364 -2.43 16.89 0.50
CA ALA A 364 -3.81 16.88 0.04
C ALA A 364 -4.06 17.73 -1.21
N GLU A 365 -3.48 18.92 -1.29
CA GLU A 365 -3.56 19.81 -2.47
C GLU A 365 -3.05 19.10 -3.73
N THR A 366 -1.85 18.52 -3.65
CA THR A 366 -1.22 17.81 -4.77
C THR A 366 -1.99 16.52 -5.14
N LEU A 367 -2.48 15.77 -4.14
CA LEU A 367 -3.37 14.62 -4.38
C LEU A 367 -4.62 15.06 -5.14
N ALA A 368 -5.31 16.08 -4.65
CA ALA A 368 -6.59 16.50 -5.20
C ALA A 368 -6.48 16.99 -6.65
N GLU A 369 -5.43 17.77 -6.95
CA GLU A 369 -5.18 18.24 -8.32
C GLU A 369 -4.98 17.09 -9.32
N TRP A 370 -4.29 16.03 -8.89
CA TRP A 370 -4.08 14.85 -9.72
C TRP A 370 -5.38 14.06 -9.89
N VAL A 371 -6.09 13.79 -8.79
CA VAL A 371 -7.37 13.07 -8.82
C VAL A 371 -8.39 13.78 -9.71
N GLY A 372 -8.52 15.10 -9.59
CA GLY A 372 -9.44 15.89 -10.41
C GLY A 372 -9.20 15.68 -11.91
N LYS A 373 -7.93 15.71 -12.35
CA LYS A 373 -7.53 15.44 -13.75
C LYS A 373 -7.86 14.02 -14.18
N GLU A 374 -7.54 13.03 -13.34
CA GLU A 374 -7.82 11.63 -13.64
C GLU A 374 -9.32 11.33 -13.72
N MET A 375 -10.14 12.00 -12.92
CA MET A 375 -11.59 11.82 -12.94
C MET A 375 -12.22 12.38 -14.21
N MET A 376 -11.63 13.40 -14.85
CA MET A 376 -12.08 13.83 -16.17
C MET A 376 -11.89 12.71 -17.21
N LEU A 377 -10.69 12.14 -17.29
CA LEU A 377 -10.40 11.05 -18.23
C LEU A 377 -11.23 9.80 -17.93
N TYR A 378 -11.38 9.44 -16.65
CA TYR A 378 -12.21 8.32 -16.24
C TYR A 378 -13.64 8.46 -16.76
N ARG A 379 -14.26 9.64 -16.62
CA ARG A 379 -15.63 9.89 -17.10
C ARG A 379 -15.74 9.74 -18.62
N GLU A 380 -14.74 10.16 -19.38
CA GLU A 380 -14.72 9.99 -20.85
C GLU A 380 -14.60 8.53 -21.27
N GLN A 381 -13.70 7.79 -20.64
CA GLN A 381 -13.54 6.34 -20.88
C GLN A 381 -14.80 5.58 -20.47
N ARG A 382 -15.42 5.99 -19.36
CA ARG A 382 -16.62 5.36 -18.84
C ARG A 382 -17.81 5.49 -19.80
N LYS A 383 -18.01 6.67 -20.40
CA LYS A 383 -19.04 6.88 -21.44
C LYS A 383 -18.89 5.88 -22.60
N LYS A 384 -17.66 5.68 -23.12
CA LYS A 384 -17.41 4.71 -24.20
C LYS A 384 -17.79 3.28 -23.81
N LEU A 385 -17.48 2.89 -22.58
CA LEU A 385 -17.81 1.56 -22.07
C LEU A 385 -19.32 1.38 -21.83
N GLU A 386 -20.00 2.42 -21.35
CA GLU A 386 -21.45 2.42 -21.16
C GLU A 386 -22.20 2.30 -22.50
N GLU A 387 -21.73 2.97 -23.56
CA GLU A 387 -22.25 2.77 -24.92
C GLU A 387 -22.04 1.32 -25.39
N TRP A 388 -20.89 0.71 -25.10
CA TRP A 388 -20.68 -0.71 -25.40
C TRP A 388 -21.64 -1.62 -24.62
N TRP A 389 -21.92 -1.32 -23.36
CA TRP A 389 -22.86 -2.12 -22.54
C TRP A 389 -24.31 -2.02 -23.00
N LYS A 390 -24.72 -0.90 -23.57
CA LYS A 390 -26.07 -0.70 -24.15
C LYS A 390 -26.33 -1.61 -25.36
N LYS A 391 -25.30 -2.14 -26.01
CA LYS A 391 -25.48 -3.10 -27.12
C LYS A 391 -26.30 -4.31 -26.67
N PRO A 392 -27.16 -4.87 -27.55
CA PRO A 392 -27.88 -6.11 -27.28
C PRO A 392 -26.95 -7.23 -26.78
N LEU A 393 -27.45 -8.07 -25.87
CA LEU A 393 -26.62 -9.11 -25.25
C LEU A 393 -26.02 -10.07 -26.28
N HIS A 394 -26.80 -10.49 -27.29
CA HIS A 394 -26.35 -11.41 -28.32
C HIS A 394 -25.16 -10.85 -29.12
N GLU A 395 -25.15 -9.56 -29.46
CA GLU A 395 -24.05 -8.92 -30.18
C GLU A 395 -22.73 -8.91 -29.39
N LYS A 396 -22.81 -8.94 -28.05
CA LYS A 396 -21.63 -8.95 -27.17
C LYS A 396 -21.06 -10.36 -26.95
N GLN A 397 -21.80 -11.40 -27.35
CA GLN A 397 -21.50 -12.79 -27.03
C GLN A 397 -21.24 -13.67 -28.26
N VAL A 398 -21.25 -13.09 -29.46
CA VAL A 398 -20.93 -13.78 -30.71
C VAL A 398 -19.77 -13.11 -31.42
N THR A 399 -19.05 -13.87 -32.23
CA THR A 399 -18.07 -13.30 -33.16
C THR A 399 -18.80 -12.47 -34.19
N ASP A 400 -18.45 -11.20 -34.30
CA ASP A 400 -19.00 -10.33 -35.34
C ASP A 400 -18.45 -10.70 -36.73
N LYS A 401 -19.03 -10.06 -37.76
CA LYS A 401 -18.60 -10.26 -39.13
C LYS A 401 -17.12 -9.90 -39.34
N ALA A 402 -16.63 -8.85 -38.69
CA ALA A 402 -15.25 -8.42 -38.83
C ALA A 402 -14.28 -9.51 -38.33
N TRP A 403 -14.59 -10.15 -37.20
CA TRP A 403 -13.85 -11.31 -36.71
C TRP A 403 -13.84 -12.46 -37.72
N ILE A 404 -15.01 -12.84 -38.25
CA ILE A 404 -15.14 -13.96 -39.21
C ILE A 404 -14.34 -13.68 -40.49
N ASP A 405 -14.41 -12.45 -41.01
CA ASP A 405 -13.69 -12.05 -42.22
C ASP A 405 -12.17 -12.12 -42.02
N HIS A 406 -11.65 -11.71 -40.84
CA HIS A 406 -10.22 -11.80 -40.53
C HIS A 406 -9.73 -13.25 -40.29
N MET A 407 -10.61 -14.15 -39.86
CA MET A 407 -10.27 -15.56 -39.70
C MET A 407 -10.13 -16.31 -41.04
N GLY A 408 -10.61 -15.74 -42.15
CA GLY A 408 -10.45 -16.33 -43.49
C GLY A 408 -11.28 -17.60 -43.72
N GLY A 409 -12.35 -17.80 -42.95
CA GLY A 409 -13.22 -18.97 -43.02
C GLY A 409 -12.76 -20.16 -42.16
N PRO A 410 -13.49 -21.28 -42.19
CA PRO A 410 -13.20 -22.45 -41.36
C PRO A 410 -11.89 -23.15 -41.79
N PRO A 411 -11.19 -23.82 -40.86
CA PRO A 411 -10.03 -24.64 -41.20
C PRO A 411 -10.36 -25.66 -42.28
N LYS A 412 -9.54 -25.75 -43.34
CA LYS A 412 -9.69 -26.78 -44.38
C LYS A 412 -9.45 -28.16 -43.75
N ARG A 413 -10.42 -29.08 -43.86
CA ARG A 413 -10.22 -30.49 -43.48
C ARG A 413 -9.10 -31.08 -44.34
N ARG A 414 -8.06 -31.65 -43.73
CA ARG A 414 -7.11 -32.51 -44.45
C ARG A 414 -7.91 -33.70 -45.00
N GLY A 415 -7.83 -33.90 -46.32
CA GLY A 415 -8.58 -34.94 -47.01
C GLY A 415 -8.36 -36.31 -46.37
N ALA A 416 -9.44 -37.07 -46.24
CA ALA A 416 -9.34 -38.53 -46.13
C ALA A 416 -8.42 -39.00 -47.26
N ALA A 417 -7.38 -39.75 -46.90
CA ALA A 417 -6.54 -40.41 -47.89
C ALA A 417 -7.47 -41.18 -48.85
N GLU A 418 -7.37 -40.88 -50.14
CA GLU A 418 -7.98 -41.69 -51.18
C GLU A 418 -7.44 -43.11 -51.03
N SER A 419 -8.27 -44.01 -50.49
CA SER A 419 -8.07 -45.45 -50.61
C SER A 419 -8.29 -45.83 -52.07
N LYS A 420 -7.23 -45.75 -52.88
CA LYS A 420 -7.20 -46.46 -54.16
C LYS A 420 -6.89 -47.92 -53.88
N ILE A 421 -7.93 -48.73 -54.06
CA ILE A 421 -7.91 -50.20 -54.18
C ILE A 421 -7.14 -50.59 -55.43
#